data_AF-A0A936E390-F1
#
_entry.id   AF-A0A936E390-F1
#
_cell.length_a   1.000
_cell.length_b   1.000
_cell.length_c   1.000
_cell.angle_alpha   90.00
_cell.angle_beta   90.00
_cell.angle_gamma   90.00
#
_symmetry.space_group_name_H-M   'P 1'
#
loop_
_entity.id
_entity.type
_entity.pdbx_description
1 polymer ?
#
loop_
_entity_poly.entity_id
_entity_poly.type
_entity_poly.pdbx_seq_one_letter_code
_entity_poly.pdbx_strand_id
1 'polypeptide(L)'
;MGLLLLFGWGVIALGLIGTQWTYKFPLIGTYLQQLPTLLPLGTELFNPNQVAGVLLWVAPVAIALAVGRVGNWPLALLAWLTAAGTTAVLILTQSRGGLLGFGVGLGVMGWLAVAPRWRKWVLGGGLVTAVAGGWLLWRYAAVLETNPVDNVSTLNGRLEIWSRALYGIQDFPFTGMGMNNFRVIVHLLYPLFTISPDVDIAHAHNHILQAALDLGLPGAIAYIALWLGAGWMVWRVVAKRRGAEERRGRRRVLAIGLGECWPLVSPTACLMPSLWEPNPALSGG
;
A
#
# COMPACT_ATOMS: atom_id res chain seq x y z
N MET A 1 2.70 -16.91 1.28
CA MET A 1 1.49 -16.37 1.94
C MET A 1 1.60 -16.44 3.46
N GLY A 2 1.81 -17.63 4.06
CA GLY A 2 2.02 -17.74 5.50
C GLY A 2 3.13 -16.82 6.02
N LEU A 3 4.29 -16.76 5.36
CA LEU A 3 5.38 -15.86 5.71
C LEU A 3 5.00 -14.37 5.72
N LEU A 4 4.13 -13.91 4.80
CA LEU A 4 3.71 -12.51 4.76
C LEU A 4 2.75 -12.17 5.90
N LEU A 5 1.85 -13.10 6.25
CA LEU A 5 0.94 -12.91 7.38
C LEU A 5 1.71 -12.96 8.70
N LEU A 6 2.66 -13.89 8.86
CA LEU A 6 3.57 -13.96 10.00
C LEU A 6 4.42 -12.69 10.12
N PHE A 7 4.98 -12.21 9.01
CA PHE A 7 5.69 -10.94 8.97
C PHE A 7 4.79 -9.78 9.41
N GLY A 8 3.54 -9.74 8.95
CA GLY A 8 2.55 -8.75 9.37
C GLY A 8 2.32 -8.73 10.88
N TRP A 9 2.16 -9.90 11.50
CA TRP A 9 2.04 -10.03 12.94
C TRP A 9 3.32 -9.61 13.69
N GLY A 10 4.50 -9.93 13.15
CA GLY A 10 5.77 -9.45 13.67
C GLY A 10 5.87 -7.92 13.66
N VAL A 11 5.47 -7.28 12.55
CA VAL A 11 5.45 -5.81 12.43
C VAL A 11 4.41 -5.19 13.36
N ILE A 12 3.23 -5.80 13.54
CA ILE A 12 2.23 -5.34 14.52
C ILE A 12 2.83 -5.35 15.93
N ALA A 13 3.42 -6.48 16.34
CA ALA A 13 3.98 -6.62 17.68
C ALA A 13 5.13 -5.64 17.94
N LEU A 14 6.10 -5.58 17.02
CA LEU A 14 7.25 -4.67 17.12
C LEU A 14 6.83 -3.20 17.01
N GLY A 15 5.86 -2.89 16.15
CA GLY A 15 5.30 -1.56 16.00
C GLY A 15 4.59 -1.10 17.28
N LEU A 16 3.79 -1.96 17.90
CA LEU A 16 3.12 -1.61 19.15
C LEU A 16 4.13 -1.31 20.28
N ILE A 17 5.12 -2.18 20.46
CA ILE A 17 6.07 -2.11 21.57
C ILE A 17 7.18 -1.07 21.34
N GLY A 18 7.65 -0.90 20.10
CA GLY A 18 8.83 -0.10 19.79
C GLY A 18 8.56 1.31 19.26
N THR A 19 7.31 1.67 18.93
CA THR A 19 7.01 2.98 18.34
C THR A 19 7.02 4.10 19.38
N GLN A 20 7.70 5.20 19.06
CA GLN A 20 7.58 6.46 19.79
C GLN A 20 6.28 7.18 19.42
N TRP A 21 5.21 6.95 20.17
CA TRP A 21 3.88 7.46 19.81
C TRP A 21 3.79 8.98 19.85
N THR A 22 3.23 9.57 18.79
CA THR A 22 3.00 11.02 18.66
C THR A 22 1.51 11.33 18.58
N TYR A 23 1.09 12.46 19.16
CA TYR A 23 -0.31 12.86 19.25
C TYR A 23 -0.62 14.06 18.32
N LYS A 24 -0.76 13.79 17.03
CA LYS A 24 -1.05 14.76 15.96
C LYS A 24 -2.54 15.01 15.75
N PHE A 25 -3.40 14.03 16.05
CA PHE A 25 -4.86 14.16 15.95
C PHE A 25 -5.50 14.21 17.34
N PRO A 26 -6.28 15.26 17.67
CA PRO A 26 -6.86 15.43 19.01
C PRO A 26 -7.71 14.24 19.46
N LEU A 27 -8.60 13.75 18.58
CA LEU A 27 -9.48 12.62 18.84
C LEU A 27 -8.73 11.33 19.21
N ILE A 28 -7.66 11.03 18.48
CA ILE A 28 -6.87 9.81 18.71
C ILE A 28 -5.94 10.02 19.92
N GLY A 29 -5.50 11.26 20.16
CA GLY A 29 -4.64 11.63 21.30
C GLY A 29 -5.27 11.32 22.65
N THR A 30 -6.57 11.62 22.81
CA THR A 30 -7.31 11.34 24.06
C THR A 30 -7.30 9.86 24.43
N TYR A 31 -7.43 8.96 23.43
CA TYR A 31 -7.41 7.52 23.67
C TYR A 31 -6.00 6.95 23.80
N LEU A 32 -5.05 7.44 23.01
CA LEU A 32 -3.65 6.97 23.05
C LEU A 32 -2.92 7.39 24.34
N GLN A 33 -3.34 8.45 25.03
CA GLN A 33 -2.77 8.83 26.34
C GLN A 33 -3.13 7.84 27.46
N GLN A 34 -4.16 7.01 27.27
CA GLN A 34 -4.62 6.01 28.23
C GLN A 34 -4.00 4.63 28.02
N LEU A 35 -3.27 4.43 26.91
CA LEU A 35 -2.65 3.15 26.54
C LEU A 35 -1.32 2.81 27.26
N PRO A 36 -0.43 3.77 27.58
CA PRO A 36 0.85 3.49 28.24
C PRO A 36 0.73 2.88 29.64
N THR A 37 -0.41 3.03 30.30
CA THR A 37 -0.68 2.47 31.63
C THR A 37 -1.02 0.97 31.62
N LEU A 38 -1.30 0.36 30.46
CA LEU A 38 -1.76 -1.04 30.36
C LEU A 38 -0.75 -1.98 29.69
N LEU A 39 0.18 -1.46 28.90
CA LEU A 39 1.26 -2.20 28.26
C LEU A 39 2.49 -1.27 28.25
N PRO A 40 3.70 -1.75 28.58
CA PRO A 40 4.93 -0.97 28.41
C PRO A 40 5.21 -0.78 26.90
N LEU A 41 4.44 0.11 26.29
CA LEU A 41 4.48 0.47 24.87
C LEU A 41 5.39 1.68 24.70
N GLY A 42 6.38 1.56 23.82
CA GLY A 42 7.18 2.69 23.34
C GLY A 42 8.56 2.80 23.99
N THR A 43 9.47 1.88 23.70
CA THR A 43 10.91 2.02 24.02
C THR A 43 11.63 3.09 23.19
N GLU A 44 10.89 3.99 22.53
CA GLU A 44 11.37 5.02 21.59
C GLU A 44 12.30 4.51 20.46
N LEU A 45 12.24 3.21 20.15
CA LEU A 45 13.12 2.59 19.15
C LEU A 45 12.79 3.01 17.71
N PHE A 46 11.51 3.23 17.41
CA PHE A 46 11.04 3.44 16.04
C PHE A 46 10.21 4.69 15.89
N ASN A 47 10.48 5.44 14.83
CA ASN A 47 9.64 6.57 14.43
C ASN A 47 8.30 6.06 13.86
N PRO A 48 7.14 6.62 14.26
CA PRO A 48 5.82 6.20 13.75
C PRO A 48 5.72 6.22 12.22
N ASN A 49 6.39 7.15 11.56
CA ASN A 49 6.36 7.27 10.10
C ASN A 49 7.05 6.08 9.43
N GLN A 50 8.12 5.53 10.03
CA GLN A 50 8.82 4.36 9.50
C GLN A 50 7.95 3.11 9.65
N VAL A 51 7.32 2.93 10.82
CA VAL A 51 6.39 1.82 11.08
C VAL A 51 5.21 1.86 10.12
N ALA A 52 4.62 3.03 9.89
CA ALA A 52 3.58 3.22 8.88
C ALA A 52 4.06 2.82 7.48
N GLY A 53 5.30 3.19 7.13
CA GLY A 53 5.94 2.82 5.87
C GLY A 53 6.06 1.31 5.69
N VAL A 54 6.43 0.57 6.74
CA VAL A 54 6.51 -0.91 6.70
C VAL A 54 5.11 -1.54 6.59
N LEU A 55 4.13 -1.02 7.34
CA LEU A 55 2.76 -1.52 7.31
C LEU A 55 2.09 -1.39 5.94
N LEU A 56 2.49 -0.41 5.13
CA LEU A 56 2.01 -0.26 3.75
C LEU A 56 2.36 -1.43 2.82
N TRP A 57 3.43 -2.18 3.12
CA TRP A 57 3.79 -3.36 2.33
C TRP A 57 2.87 -4.55 2.62
N VAL A 58 2.29 -4.59 3.82
CA VAL A 58 1.52 -5.74 4.32
C VAL A 58 0.03 -5.50 4.20
N ALA A 59 -0.47 -4.33 4.62
CA ALA A 59 -1.90 -4.09 4.80
C ALA A 59 -2.72 -4.26 3.48
N PRO A 60 -2.35 -3.66 2.34
CA PRO A 60 -3.10 -3.83 1.10
C PRO A 60 -3.08 -5.28 0.59
N VAL A 61 -1.95 -5.97 0.77
CA VAL A 61 -1.82 -7.38 0.38
C VAL A 61 -2.67 -8.28 1.28
N ALA A 62 -2.66 -8.05 2.59
CA ALA A 62 -3.50 -8.79 3.53
C ALA A 62 -4.99 -8.63 3.19
N ILE A 63 -5.44 -7.42 2.85
CA ILE A 63 -6.81 -7.15 2.39
C ILE A 63 -7.11 -7.90 1.08
N ALA A 64 -6.21 -7.83 0.09
CA ALA A 64 -6.38 -8.53 -1.17
C ALA A 64 -6.52 -10.05 -0.99
N LEU A 65 -5.72 -10.63 -0.08
CA LEU A 65 -5.77 -12.05 0.26
C LEU A 65 -7.06 -12.42 1.00
N ALA A 66 -7.52 -11.56 1.91
CA ALA A 66 -8.73 -11.78 2.67
C ALA A 66 -9.97 -11.80 1.77
N VAL A 67 -10.06 -10.86 0.82
CA VAL A 67 -11.15 -10.81 -0.18
C VAL A 67 -11.05 -11.96 -1.19
N GLY A 68 -9.84 -12.33 -1.61
CA GLY A 68 -9.63 -13.33 -2.66
C GLY A 68 -9.79 -14.79 -2.24
N ARG A 69 -10.08 -15.09 -0.96
CA ARG A 69 -10.11 -16.45 -0.40
C ARG A 69 -11.49 -16.89 0.08
N VAL A 70 -12.50 -16.65 -0.74
CA VAL A 70 -13.86 -17.16 -0.58
C VAL A 70 -13.84 -18.70 -0.73
N GLY A 71 -13.60 -19.44 0.35
CA GLY A 71 -13.60 -20.91 0.36
C GLY A 71 -12.63 -21.58 1.33
N ASN A 72 -11.56 -20.90 1.75
CA ASN A 72 -10.67 -21.39 2.81
C ASN A 72 -10.81 -20.45 4.02
N TRP A 73 -11.85 -20.70 4.82
CA TRP A 73 -12.24 -19.81 5.92
C TRP A 73 -11.14 -19.57 6.96
N PRO A 74 -10.29 -20.54 7.40
CA PRO A 74 -9.29 -20.25 8.41
C PRO A 74 -8.21 -19.32 7.86
N LEU A 75 -7.81 -19.49 6.60
CA LEU A 75 -6.84 -18.62 5.96
C LEU A 75 -7.43 -17.24 5.63
N ALA A 76 -8.71 -17.17 5.26
CA ALA A 76 -9.42 -15.92 5.06
C ALA A 76 -9.55 -15.14 6.37
N LEU A 77 -9.90 -15.82 7.47
CA LEU A 77 -9.96 -15.24 8.81
C LEU A 77 -8.59 -14.69 9.23
N LEU A 78 -7.51 -15.48 9.08
CA LEU A 78 -6.16 -15.02 9.41
C LEU A 78 -5.76 -13.79 8.58
N ALA A 79 -6.09 -13.77 7.29
CA ALA A 79 -5.83 -12.62 6.42
C ALA A 79 -6.64 -11.38 6.85
N TRP A 80 -7.91 -11.54 7.22
CA TRP A 80 -8.74 -10.46 7.76
C TRP A 80 -8.21 -9.92 9.09
N LEU A 81 -7.81 -10.78 10.02
CA LEU A 81 -7.20 -10.35 11.29
C LEU A 81 -5.88 -9.60 11.06
N THR A 82 -5.04 -10.09 10.14
CA THR A 82 -3.79 -9.42 9.78
C THR A 82 -4.07 -8.07 9.13
N ALA A 83 -5.03 -7.99 8.22
CA ALA A 83 -5.46 -6.75 7.58
C ALA A 83 -5.99 -5.74 8.60
N ALA A 84 -6.84 -6.18 9.52
CA ALA A 84 -7.39 -5.35 10.59
C ALA A 84 -6.28 -4.83 11.51
N GLY A 85 -5.40 -5.71 12.00
CA GLY A 85 -4.30 -5.34 12.88
C GLY A 85 -3.31 -4.37 12.23
N THR A 86 -2.87 -4.66 11.00
CA THR A 86 -1.93 -3.78 10.28
C THR A 86 -2.55 -2.41 9.97
N THR A 87 -3.83 -2.37 9.60
CA THR A 87 -4.56 -1.12 9.36
C THR A 87 -4.74 -0.32 10.65
N ALA A 88 -5.06 -0.99 11.77
CA ALA A 88 -5.21 -0.34 13.06
C ALA A 88 -3.90 0.31 13.50
N VAL A 89 -2.78 -0.42 13.52
CA VAL A 89 -1.46 0.15 13.87
C VAL A 89 -1.09 1.28 12.92
N LEU A 90 -1.38 1.16 11.61
CA LEU A 90 -1.13 2.22 10.64
C LEU A 90 -1.90 3.51 10.99
N ILE A 91 -3.17 3.41 11.38
CA ILE A 91 -3.96 4.56 11.83
C ILE A 91 -3.38 5.16 13.11
N LEU A 92 -2.97 4.31 14.07
CA LEU A 92 -2.35 4.75 15.32
C LEU A 92 -1.03 5.50 15.08
N THR A 93 -0.28 5.19 14.01
CA THR A 93 0.96 5.93 13.71
C THR A 93 0.73 7.39 13.35
N GLN A 94 -0.49 7.74 12.93
CA GLN A 94 -0.86 9.08 12.48
C GLN A 94 0.07 9.66 11.40
N SER A 95 0.72 8.79 10.62
CA SER A 95 1.56 9.18 9.50
C SER A 95 0.68 9.63 8.33
N ARG A 96 0.68 10.94 8.03
CA ARG A 96 -0.05 11.49 6.88
C ARG A 96 0.34 10.79 5.58
N GLY A 97 1.64 10.57 5.37
CA GLY A 97 2.16 9.84 4.21
C GLY A 97 1.73 8.37 4.20
N GLY A 98 1.72 7.72 5.38
CA GLY A 98 1.23 6.35 5.54
C GLY A 98 -0.25 6.20 5.18
N LEU A 99 -1.10 7.07 5.73
CA LEU A 99 -2.54 7.07 5.49
C LEU A 99 -2.88 7.38 4.02
N LEU A 100 -2.21 8.38 3.43
CA LEU A 100 -2.38 8.71 2.01
C LEU A 100 -1.94 7.56 1.12
N GLY A 101 -0.77 6.97 1.36
CA GLY A 101 -0.28 5.82 0.61
C GLY A 101 -1.23 4.62 0.70
N PHE A 102 -1.80 4.38 1.88
CA PHE A 102 -2.75 3.30 2.10
C PHE A 102 -4.05 3.55 1.33
N GLY A 103 -4.60 4.76 1.41
CA GLY A 103 -5.79 5.17 0.67
C GLY A 103 -5.60 5.07 -0.84
N VAL A 104 -4.46 5.52 -1.36
CA VAL A 104 -4.10 5.36 -2.79
C VAL A 104 -4.03 3.87 -3.16
N GLY A 105 -3.39 3.04 -2.32
CA GLY A 105 -3.31 1.60 -2.54
C GLY A 105 -4.70 0.94 -2.64
N LEU A 106 -5.59 1.24 -1.69
CA LEU A 106 -6.98 0.77 -1.73
C LEU A 106 -7.74 1.31 -2.95
N GLY A 107 -7.54 2.58 -3.30
CA GLY A 107 -8.12 3.18 -4.49
C GLY A 107 -7.70 2.47 -5.78
N VAL A 108 -6.41 2.14 -5.92
CA VAL A 108 -5.90 1.36 -7.06
C VAL A 108 -6.48 -0.05 -7.07
N MET A 109 -6.56 -0.72 -5.91
CA MET A 109 -7.18 -2.05 -5.80
C MET A 109 -8.66 -2.01 -6.20
N GLY A 110 -9.42 -1.04 -5.71
CA GLY A 110 -10.82 -0.82 -6.07
C GLY A 110 -10.98 -0.50 -7.55
N TRP A 111 -10.14 0.38 -8.10
CA TRP A 111 -10.12 0.69 -9.53
C TRP A 111 -9.84 -0.54 -10.41
N LEU A 112 -8.94 -1.42 -9.98
CA LEU A 112 -8.68 -2.68 -10.67
C LEU A 112 -9.86 -3.65 -10.59
N ALA A 113 -10.65 -3.62 -9.51
CA ALA A 113 -11.88 -4.41 -9.37
C ALA A 113 -13.04 -3.88 -10.23
N VAL A 114 -13.05 -2.60 -10.57
CA VAL A 114 -14.07 -1.99 -11.44
C VAL A 114 -13.97 -2.54 -12.88
N ALA A 115 -15.12 -2.78 -13.51
CA ALA A 115 -15.21 -3.26 -14.89
C ALA A 115 -14.50 -2.29 -15.86
N PRO A 116 -13.79 -2.79 -16.89
CA PRO A 116 -12.93 -1.96 -17.76
C PRO A 116 -13.62 -0.72 -18.37
N ARG A 117 -14.91 -0.84 -18.74
CA ARG A 117 -15.72 0.26 -19.30
C ARG A 117 -15.89 1.46 -18.37
N TRP A 118 -15.87 1.26 -17.06
CA TRP A 118 -16.05 2.30 -16.04
C TRP A 118 -14.75 2.86 -15.49
N ARG A 119 -13.61 2.19 -15.74
CA ARG A 119 -12.31 2.55 -15.19
C ARG A 119 -11.87 3.98 -15.52
N LYS A 120 -12.15 4.46 -16.73
CA LYS A 120 -11.81 5.84 -17.15
C LYS A 120 -12.60 6.89 -16.36
N TRP A 121 -13.86 6.61 -16.05
CA TRP A 121 -14.73 7.50 -15.29
C TRP A 121 -14.35 7.51 -13.81
N VAL A 122 -14.04 6.34 -13.24
CA VAL A 122 -13.55 6.23 -11.86
C VAL A 122 -12.19 6.92 -11.69
N LEU A 123 -11.28 6.78 -12.66
CA LEU A 123 -10.02 7.53 -12.67
C LEU A 123 -10.25 9.04 -12.76
N GLY A 124 -11.08 9.48 -13.71
CA GLY A 124 -11.39 10.89 -13.89
C GLY A 124 -12.03 11.51 -12.65
N GLY A 125 -13.05 10.86 -12.09
CA GLY A 125 -13.68 11.28 -10.85
C GLY A 125 -12.71 11.29 -9.67
N GLY A 126 -11.92 10.23 -9.50
CA GLY A 126 -10.92 10.14 -8.44
C GLY A 126 -9.86 11.25 -8.54
N LEU A 127 -9.39 11.57 -9.75
CA LEU A 127 -8.44 12.67 -9.96
C LEU A 127 -9.06 14.02 -9.61
N VAL A 128 -10.30 14.28 -10.03
CA VAL A 128 -11.02 15.53 -9.70
C VAL A 128 -11.18 15.66 -8.18
N THR A 129 -11.61 14.60 -7.50
CA THR A 129 -11.75 14.60 -6.04
C THR A 129 -10.41 14.81 -5.34
N ALA A 130 -9.33 14.19 -5.83
CA ALA A 130 -7.99 14.36 -5.27
C ALA A 130 -7.46 15.78 -5.45
N VAL A 131 -7.65 16.40 -6.62
CA VAL A 131 -7.26 17.78 -6.90
C VAL A 131 -8.08 18.76 -6.06
N ALA A 132 -9.40 18.60 -6.02
CA ALA A 132 -10.28 19.46 -5.22
C ALA A 132 -9.98 19.34 -3.71
N GLY A 133 -9.81 18.11 -3.21
CA GLY A 133 -9.45 17.85 -1.83
C GLY A 133 -8.05 18.39 -1.48
N GLY A 134 -7.07 18.21 -2.36
CA GLY A 134 -5.72 18.75 -2.19
C GLY A 134 -5.71 20.28 -2.17
N TRP A 135 -6.46 20.92 -3.06
CA TRP A 135 -6.63 22.38 -3.07
C TRP A 135 -7.28 22.89 -1.78
N LEU A 136 -8.34 22.23 -1.31
CA LEU A 136 -9.02 22.59 -0.07
C LEU A 136 -8.09 22.44 1.14
N LEU A 137 -7.38 21.32 1.22
CA LEU A 137 -6.41 21.05 2.29
C LEU A 137 -5.26 22.05 2.29
N TRP A 138 -4.75 22.44 1.12
CA TRP A 138 -3.72 23.49 1.00
C TRP A 138 -4.23 24.84 1.53
N ARG A 139 -5.48 25.21 1.21
CA ARG A 139 -6.11 26.42 1.73
C ARG A 139 -6.29 26.40 3.25
N TYR A 140 -6.67 25.25 3.82
CA TYR A 140 -6.77 25.09 5.28
C TYR A 140 -5.40 25.06 5.97
N ALA A 141 -4.39 24.44 5.37
CA ALA A 141 -3.04 24.37 5.93
C ALA A 141 -2.36 25.74 5.98
N ALA A 142 -2.56 26.58 4.96
CA ALA A 142 -2.06 27.96 4.93
C ALA A 142 -2.60 28.86 6.05
N VAL A 143 -3.69 28.45 6.72
CA VAL A 143 -4.30 29.18 7.85
C VAL A 143 -3.75 28.70 9.21
N LEU A 144 -3.11 27.54 9.27
CA LEU A 144 -2.68 26.87 10.51
C LEU A 144 -1.15 26.84 10.71
N GLU A 145 -0.36 27.48 9.85
CA GLU A 145 1.09 27.62 10.03
C GLU A 145 1.41 28.65 11.12
N THR A 146 1.36 28.22 12.39
CA THR A 146 1.78 29.05 13.55
C THR A 146 2.73 28.34 14.53
N ASN A 147 3.35 27.20 14.16
CA ASN A 147 4.29 26.51 15.05
C ASN A 147 5.69 26.37 14.42
N PRO A 148 6.64 27.28 14.73
CA PRO A 148 8.01 27.29 14.19
C PRO A 148 8.97 26.26 14.83
N VAL A 149 8.47 25.38 15.70
CA VAL A 149 9.32 24.55 16.58
C VAL A 149 9.81 23.24 15.92
N ASP A 150 9.18 22.77 14.83
CA ASP A 150 9.51 21.47 14.19
C ASP A 150 9.93 21.61 12.71
N ASN A 151 10.85 22.54 12.40
CA ASN A 151 11.24 22.87 11.03
C ASN A 151 11.67 21.68 10.16
N VAL A 152 12.34 20.66 10.73
CA VAL A 152 12.77 19.44 10.01
C VAL A 152 11.59 18.68 9.39
N SER A 153 10.43 18.72 10.03
CA SER A 153 9.24 18.03 9.56
C SER A 153 8.42 18.86 8.54
N THR A 154 8.71 20.16 8.43
CA THR A 154 8.02 21.09 7.53
C THR A 154 8.52 20.96 6.09
N LEU A 155 7.75 21.51 5.15
CA LEU A 155 8.17 21.57 3.75
C LEU A 155 9.44 22.41 3.58
N ASN A 156 9.54 23.55 4.29
CA ASN A 156 10.68 24.44 4.21
C ASN A 156 11.98 23.77 4.71
N GLY A 157 11.93 23.07 5.85
CA GLY A 157 13.11 22.32 6.33
C GLY A 157 13.52 21.20 5.37
N ARG A 158 12.56 20.50 4.74
CA ARG A 158 12.88 19.49 3.72
C ARG A 158 13.52 20.09 2.48
N LEU A 159 13.02 21.22 2.00
CA LEU A 159 13.62 21.93 0.85
C LEU A 159 15.06 22.34 1.16
N GLU A 160 15.32 22.81 2.37
CA GLU A 160 16.68 23.12 2.80
C GLU A 160 17.54 21.84 2.80
N ILE A 161 17.11 20.76 3.46
CA ILE A 161 17.83 19.48 3.49
C ILE A 161 18.13 18.97 2.07
N TRP A 162 17.19 19.07 1.14
CA TRP A 162 17.37 18.65 -0.25
C TRP A 162 18.41 19.49 -0.97
N SER A 163 18.47 20.80 -0.71
CA SER A 163 19.51 21.65 -1.29
C SER A 163 20.91 21.21 -0.83
N ARG A 164 21.07 20.81 0.44
CA ARG A 164 22.34 20.31 0.99
C ARG A 164 22.67 18.92 0.44
N ALA A 165 21.66 18.07 0.28
CA ALA A 165 21.82 16.77 -0.38
C ALA A 165 22.34 16.92 -1.81
N LEU A 166 21.85 17.93 -2.56
CA LEU A 166 22.33 18.18 -3.92
C LEU A 166 23.81 18.62 -3.93
N TYR A 167 24.26 19.46 -3.00
CA TYR A 167 25.69 19.77 -2.87
C TYR A 167 26.52 18.52 -2.52
N GLY A 168 26.04 17.70 -1.58
CA GLY A 168 26.65 16.41 -1.26
C GLY A 168 26.81 15.49 -2.47
N ILE A 169 25.80 15.42 -3.35
CA ILE A 169 25.85 14.63 -4.58
C ILE A 169 26.83 15.24 -5.60
N GLN A 170 26.94 16.56 -5.65
CA GLN A 170 27.90 17.25 -6.54
C GLN A 170 29.35 16.98 -6.14
N ASP A 171 29.63 16.94 -4.83
CA ASP A 171 30.99 16.69 -4.32
C ASP A 171 31.37 15.21 -4.36
N PHE A 172 30.39 14.30 -4.20
CA PHE A 172 30.61 12.85 -4.19
C PHE A 172 29.75 12.09 -5.22
N PRO A 173 29.84 12.40 -6.53
CA PRO A 173 28.87 11.91 -7.52
C PRO A 173 28.98 10.43 -7.84
N PHE A 174 30.16 9.81 -7.69
CA PHE A 174 30.38 8.42 -8.12
C PHE A 174 30.23 7.41 -7.00
N THR A 175 30.83 7.68 -5.84
CA THR A 175 30.82 6.76 -4.68
C THR A 175 29.75 7.11 -3.66
N GLY A 176 29.23 8.35 -3.72
CA GLY A 176 28.55 8.94 -2.59
C GLY A 176 29.54 9.24 -1.46
N MET A 177 29.00 9.77 -0.37
CA MET A 177 29.70 10.07 0.86
C MET A 177 29.73 8.88 1.84
N GLY A 178 29.20 7.72 1.44
CA GLY A 178 29.15 6.50 2.25
C GLY A 178 27.84 6.36 3.03
N MET A 179 27.46 5.10 3.29
CA MET A 179 26.19 4.77 3.91
C MET A 179 26.06 5.40 5.30
N ASN A 180 24.94 6.09 5.52
CA ASN A 180 24.63 6.74 6.82
C ASN A 180 25.58 7.89 7.21
N ASN A 181 26.41 8.39 6.29
CA ASN A 181 27.32 9.52 6.59
C ASN A 181 26.67 10.89 6.41
N PHE A 182 25.54 10.99 5.69
CA PHE A 182 24.85 12.27 5.48
C PHE A 182 24.55 13.01 6.78
N ARG A 183 24.12 12.28 7.81
CA ARG A 183 23.79 12.80 9.15
C ARG A 183 24.96 13.52 9.85
N VAL A 184 26.20 13.21 9.45
CA VAL A 184 27.41 13.86 10.00
C VAL A 184 27.90 14.94 9.06
N ILE A 185 28.05 14.61 7.77
CA ILE A 185 28.70 15.50 6.80
C ILE A 185 27.86 16.75 6.52
N VAL A 186 26.53 16.66 6.60
CA VAL A 186 25.66 17.82 6.39
C VAL A 186 25.99 18.97 7.34
N HIS A 187 26.28 18.68 8.61
CA HIS A 187 26.61 19.72 9.59
C HIS A 187 28.04 20.26 9.44
N LEU A 188 28.94 19.49 8.83
CA LEU A 188 30.36 19.86 8.69
C LEU A 188 30.62 20.68 7.42
N LEU A 189 30.04 20.29 6.29
CA LEU A 189 30.34 20.87 4.99
C LEU A 189 29.19 21.72 4.43
N TYR A 190 27.95 21.49 4.89
CA TYR A 190 26.75 22.09 4.29
C TYR A 190 25.84 22.74 5.34
N PRO A 191 26.28 23.83 6.00
CA PRO A 191 25.57 24.41 7.12
C PRO A 191 24.11 24.73 6.80
N LEU A 192 23.23 24.42 7.77
CA LEU A 192 21.80 24.69 7.72
C LEU A 192 21.49 26.00 8.43
N PHE A 193 20.52 26.74 7.91
CA PHE A 193 20.12 28.05 8.38
C PHE A 193 18.79 28.01 9.14
N THR A 194 17.87 27.11 8.77
CA THR A 194 16.54 27.00 9.41
C THR A 194 16.45 25.87 10.43
N ILE A 195 17.46 25.00 10.46
CA ILE A 195 17.55 23.82 11.34
C ILE A 195 18.79 23.99 12.21
N SER A 196 18.63 23.82 13.52
CA SER A 196 19.75 23.92 14.47
C SER A 196 20.82 22.87 14.16
N PRO A 197 22.12 23.20 14.28
CA PRO A 197 23.22 22.24 14.15
C PRO A 197 23.14 21.05 15.12
N ASP A 198 22.46 21.20 16.25
CA ASP A 198 22.32 20.16 17.27
C ASP A 198 21.26 19.09 16.92
N VAL A 199 20.50 19.31 15.83
CA VAL A 199 19.45 18.39 15.40
C VAL A 199 20.03 17.33 14.48
N ASP A 200 19.92 16.06 14.87
CA ASP A 200 20.33 14.92 14.04
C ASP A 200 19.43 14.77 12.80
N ILE A 201 19.96 15.15 11.64
CA ILE A 201 19.31 14.93 10.34
C ILE A 201 19.69 13.55 9.84
N ALA A 202 18.98 12.54 10.32
CA ALA A 202 19.30 11.16 10.02
C ALA A 202 19.42 10.87 8.51
N HIS A 203 18.50 11.42 7.71
CA HIS A 203 18.39 11.14 6.28
C HIS A 203 17.87 12.36 5.51
N ALA A 204 18.09 12.39 4.19
CA ALA A 204 17.64 13.48 3.31
C ALA A 204 16.11 13.58 3.13
N HIS A 205 15.31 12.81 3.88
CA HIS A 205 13.84 12.70 3.73
C HIS A 205 13.35 12.43 2.28
N ASN A 206 14.23 11.91 1.43
CA ASN A 206 13.97 11.51 0.06
C ASN A 206 14.88 10.33 -0.27
N HIS A 207 14.29 9.16 -0.52
CA HIS A 207 15.05 7.92 -0.71
C HIS A 207 15.94 7.94 -1.96
N ILE A 208 15.59 8.70 -3.00
CA ILE A 208 16.41 8.81 -4.21
C ILE A 208 17.65 9.66 -3.94
N LEU A 209 17.47 10.82 -3.29
CA LEU A 209 18.59 11.65 -2.86
C LEU A 209 19.47 10.92 -1.84
N GLN A 210 18.86 10.18 -0.92
CA GLN A 210 19.59 9.36 0.06
C GLN A 210 20.42 8.27 -0.64
N ALA A 211 19.85 7.55 -1.62
CA ALA A 211 20.59 6.55 -2.38
C ALA A 211 21.78 7.17 -3.14
N ALA A 212 21.61 8.37 -3.69
CA ALA A 212 22.70 9.10 -4.35
C ALA A 212 23.77 9.57 -3.36
N LEU A 213 23.38 10.02 -2.17
CA LEU A 213 24.32 10.39 -1.11
C LEU A 213 25.10 9.18 -0.58
N ASP A 214 24.43 8.04 -0.38
CA ASP A 214 25.07 6.87 0.23
C ASP A 214 25.97 6.11 -0.77
N LEU A 215 25.57 6.02 -2.05
CA LEU A 215 26.17 5.13 -3.05
C LEU A 215 26.55 5.83 -4.37
N GLY A 216 26.37 7.16 -4.45
CA GLY A 216 26.59 7.92 -5.67
C GLY A 216 25.46 7.79 -6.69
N LEU A 217 25.58 8.51 -7.79
CA LEU A 217 24.69 8.43 -8.95
C LEU A 217 24.55 7.00 -9.50
N PRO A 218 25.60 6.16 -9.59
CA PRO A 218 25.44 4.77 -10.01
C PRO A 218 24.49 3.99 -9.08
N GLY A 219 24.63 4.16 -7.76
CA GLY A 219 23.74 3.54 -6.78
C GLY A 219 22.30 4.05 -6.87
N ALA A 220 22.10 5.35 -7.08
CA ALA A 220 20.78 5.92 -7.29
C ALA A 220 20.11 5.40 -8.57
N ILE A 221 20.86 5.26 -9.66
CA ILE A 221 20.36 4.67 -10.92
C ILE A 221 19.94 3.22 -10.69
N ALA A 222 20.77 2.42 -10.00
CA ALA A 222 20.44 1.04 -9.66
C ALA A 222 19.16 0.96 -8.79
N TYR A 223 19.04 1.85 -7.79
CA TYR A 223 17.86 1.95 -6.94
C TYR A 223 16.60 2.28 -7.74
N ILE A 224 16.65 3.27 -8.64
CA ILE A 224 15.53 3.61 -9.52
C ILE A 224 15.19 2.43 -10.45
N ALA A 225 16.19 1.76 -11.01
CA ALA A 225 15.99 0.60 -11.87
C ALA A 225 15.27 -0.55 -11.15
N LEU A 226 15.56 -0.78 -9.86
CA LEU A 226 14.83 -1.77 -9.05
C LEU A 226 13.34 -1.42 -8.93
N TRP A 227 13.01 -0.17 -8.65
CA TRP A 227 11.61 0.28 -8.57
C TRP A 227 10.88 0.20 -9.92
N LEU A 228 11.53 0.64 -11.00
CA LEU A 228 10.97 0.54 -12.35
C LEU A 228 10.78 -0.92 -12.77
N GLY A 229 11.75 -1.79 -12.47
CA GLY A 229 11.66 -3.22 -12.72
C GLY A 229 10.49 -3.87 -11.95
N ALA A 230 10.34 -3.56 -10.67
CA ALA A 230 9.21 -4.01 -9.86
C ALA A 230 7.87 -3.54 -10.45
N GLY A 231 7.75 -2.25 -10.79
CA GLY A 231 6.56 -1.69 -11.41
C GLY A 231 6.24 -2.35 -12.76
N TRP A 232 7.26 -2.62 -13.57
CA TRP A 232 7.11 -3.28 -14.86
C TRP A 232 6.65 -4.74 -14.74
N MET A 233 7.15 -5.48 -13.75
CA MET A 233 6.69 -6.84 -13.46
C MET A 233 5.21 -6.84 -13.07
N VAL A 234 4.79 -5.93 -12.19
CA VAL A 234 3.39 -5.75 -11.81
C VAL A 234 2.54 -5.41 -13.04
N TRP A 235 2.98 -4.45 -13.87
CA TRP A 235 2.28 -4.07 -15.09
C TRP A 235 2.12 -5.24 -16.06
N ARG A 236 3.16 -6.05 -16.28
CA ARG A 236 3.08 -7.24 -17.15
C ARG A 236 2.05 -8.26 -16.65
N VAL A 237 1.98 -8.49 -15.34
CA VAL A 237 0.98 -9.40 -14.75
C VAL A 237 -0.43 -8.87 -14.97
N VAL A 238 -0.65 -7.57 -14.71
CA VAL A 238 -1.95 -6.92 -14.91
C VAL A 238 -2.36 -6.92 -16.39
N ALA A 239 -1.45 -6.61 -17.31
CA ALA A 239 -1.70 -6.57 -18.75
C ALA A 239 -2.07 -7.96 -19.30
N LYS A 240 -1.36 -9.03 -18.88
CA LYS A 240 -1.69 -10.41 -19.27
C LYS A 240 -3.08 -10.83 -18.81
N ARG A 241 -3.46 -10.50 -17.57
CA ARG A 241 -4.80 -10.81 -17.04
C ARG A 241 -5.90 -10.08 -17.80
N ARG A 242 -5.69 -8.80 -18.14
CA ARG A 242 -6.63 -8.01 -18.97
C ARG A 242 -6.87 -8.66 -20.33
N GLY A 243 -5.81 -9.06 -21.03
CA GLY A 243 -5.93 -9.73 -22.33
C GLY A 243 -6.58 -11.10 -22.28
N ALA A 244 -6.57 -11.78 -21.13
CA ALA A 244 -7.30 -13.03 -20.91
C ALA A 244 -8.80 -12.80 -20.62
N GLU A 245 -9.12 -11.81 -19.78
CA GLU A 245 -10.51 -11.41 -19.49
C GLU A 245 -11.24 -10.90 -20.72
N GLU A 246 -10.59 -10.05 -21.53
CA GLU A 246 -11.16 -9.53 -22.77
C GLU A 246 -11.43 -10.65 -23.78
N ARG A 247 -10.50 -11.59 -23.95
CA ARG A 247 -10.70 -12.79 -24.78
C ARG A 247 -11.84 -13.67 -24.26
N ARG A 248 -11.96 -13.86 -22.94
CA ARG A 248 -13.07 -14.62 -22.33
C ARG A 248 -14.41 -13.89 -22.52
N GLY A 249 -14.44 -12.57 -22.41
CA GLY A 249 -15.60 -11.74 -22.72
C GLY A 249 -16.02 -11.85 -24.18
N ARG A 250 -15.06 -11.72 -25.12
CA ARG A 250 -15.29 -11.90 -26.56
C ARG A 250 -15.77 -13.30 -26.90
N ARG A 251 -15.20 -14.35 -26.29
CA ARG A 251 -15.66 -15.74 -26.45
C ARG A 251 -17.06 -15.95 -25.89
N ARG A 252 -17.43 -15.31 -24.78
CA ARG A 252 -18.80 -15.35 -24.25
C ARG A 252 -19.78 -14.63 -25.16
N VAL A 253 -19.42 -13.46 -25.69
CA VAL A 253 -20.25 -12.73 -26.67
C VAL A 253 -20.39 -13.53 -27.97
N LEU A 254 -19.32 -14.16 -28.45
CA LEU A 254 -19.36 -15.07 -29.60
C LEU A 254 -20.15 -16.34 -29.31
N ALA A 255 -20.06 -16.92 -28.11
CA ALA A 255 -20.84 -18.10 -27.71
C ALA A 255 -22.33 -17.76 -27.50
N ILE A 256 -22.65 -16.54 -27.07
CA ILE A 256 -24.04 -16.04 -27.01
C ILE A 256 -24.53 -15.74 -28.43
N GLY A 257 -23.71 -15.13 -29.29
CA GLY A 257 -24.05 -14.84 -30.70
C GLY A 257 -24.11 -16.08 -31.60
N LEU A 258 -23.37 -17.15 -31.28
CA LEU A 258 -23.49 -18.47 -31.92
C LEU A 258 -24.55 -19.34 -31.24
N GLY A 259 -24.95 -18.99 -30.01
CA GLY A 259 -26.00 -19.65 -29.23
C GLY A 259 -27.41 -19.36 -29.71
N GLU A 260 -27.59 -18.38 -30.61
CA GLU A 260 -28.86 -18.18 -31.34
C GLU A 260 -28.98 -19.05 -32.61
N CYS A 261 -28.01 -19.93 -32.89
CA CYS A 261 -28.17 -21.02 -33.86
C CYS A 261 -28.36 -22.41 -33.23
N TRP A 262 -28.61 -22.52 -31.91
CA TRP A 262 -28.91 -23.81 -31.30
C TRP A 262 -30.08 -23.76 -30.31
N PRO A 263 -31.34 -23.76 -30.78
CA PRO A 263 -32.40 -24.39 -30.02
C PRO A 263 -32.37 -25.91 -30.31
N LEU A 264 -32.51 -26.71 -29.24
CA LEU A 264 -32.69 -28.18 -29.25
C LEU A 264 -31.40 -29.01 -29.27
N VAL A 265 -30.79 -29.22 -28.09
CA VAL A 265 -30.57 -30.54 -27.46
C VAL A 265 -29.92 -30.26 -26.10
N SER A 266 -30.70 -30.38 -25.02
CA SER A 266 -30.20 -30.46 -23.65
C SER A 266 -29.82 -31.92 -23.35
N PRO A 267 -28.70 -32.23 -22.65
CA PRO A 267 -28.39 -33.60 -22.23
C PRO A 267 -28.88 -33.96 -20.82
N THR A 268 -29.75 -33.17 -20.17
CA THR A 268 -30.05 -33.36 -18.73
C THR A 268 -31.47 -33.84 -18.39
N ALA A 269 -32.21 -34.43 -19.34
CA ALA A 269 -33.55 -34.98 -19.09
C ALA A 269 -33.60 -36.52 -18.94
N CYS A 270 -32.48 -37.21 -18.74
CA CYS A 270 -32.51 -38.66 -18.53
C CYS A 270 -31.73 -39.01 -17.28
N LEU A 271 -32.39 -39.00 -16.11
CA LEU A 271 -32.04 -39.79 -14.92
C LEU A 271 -33.16 -39.68 -13.84
N MET A 272 -34.13 -40.61 -13.94
CA MET A 272 -34.98 -41.25 -12.90
C MET A 272 -36.03 -40.43 -12.10
N PRO A 273 -37.05 -41.06 -11.42
CA PRO A 273 -37.51 -42.47 -11.38
C PRO A 273 -39.06 -42.65 -11.54
N SER A 274 -39.55 -43.83 -11.92
CA SER A 274 -40.95 -44.21 -11.61
C SER A 274 -41.13 -45.71 -11.41
N LEU A 275 -41.36 -46.05 -10.14
CA LEU A 275 -41.89 -47.30 -9.61
C LEU A 275 -43.30 -47.56 -10.18
N TRP A 276 -43.50 -48.67 -10.89
CA TRP A 276 -44.78 -49.40 -10.92
C TRP A 276 -44.60 -50.79 -11.54
N GLU A 277 -44.52 -51.82 -10.69
CA GLU A 277 -44.96 -53.19 -11.02
C GLU A 277 -46.48 -53.25 -10.83
N PRO A 278 -47.24 -54.06 -11.60
CA PRO A 278 -47.34 -55.48 -11.31
C PRO A 278 -47.38 -56.43 -12.52
N ASN A 279 -46.76 -57.60 -12.34
CA ASN A 279 -46.99 -58.85 -13.06
C ASN A 279 -48.49 -59.24 -13.00
N PRO A 280 -49.10 -59.80 -14.06
CA PRO A 280 -49.17 -61.27 -14.12
C PRO A 280 -49.14 -61.86 -15.55
N ALA A 281 -48.40 -62.97 -15.67
CA ALA A 281 -48.85 -64.23 -16.26
C ALA A 281 -49.07 -64.38 -17.79
N LEU A 282 -48.41 -65.41 -18.32
CA LEU A 282 -48.84 -66.37 -19.36
C LEU A 282 -48.71 -65.99 -20.85
N SER A 283 -47.85 -66.77 -21.53
CA SER A 283 -48.19 -67.72 -22.61
C SER A 283 -47.39 -67.57 -23.91
N GLY A 284 -46.75 -68.69 -24.30
CA GLY A 284 -46.65 -69.10 -25.70
C GLY A 284 -45.28 -68.97 -26.38
N GLY A 285 -44.63 -70.12 -26.62
CA GLY A 285 -43.59 -70.29 -27.65
C GLY A 285 -42.28 -70.83 -27.14
#